data_AF-A0AAW1H572-F1
#
_entry.id   AF-A0AAW1H572-F1
#
_cell.length_a   1.000
_cell.length_b   1.000
_cell.length_c   1.000
_cell.angle_alpha   90.00
_cell.angle_beta   90.00
_cell.angle_gamma   90.00
#
_symmetry.space_group_name_H-M   'P 1'
#
loop_
_entity.id
_entity.type
_entity.pdbx_description
1 polymer ?
#
loop_
_entity_poly.entity_id
_entity_poly.type
_entity_poly.pdbx_seq_one_letter_code
_entity_poly.pdbx_strand_id
1 'polypeptide(L)'
;MKIVVREFDRDRDSEEVEELERKCEVGPASKVSIFTHLLGDPLCRIRHSPAFLMLVAEIVDEEEEEGKKRGEIVGMIRGCIKAVTCGKKYTRPSKLQLNDNDSVKTLPIYTKAAYILGLRISSSHRRMGIALKLVHKMEDWFRQNGAEYSYLATEKDNQASVKLFNHKCGYSKFRTPSILVQPVFAHRVKLSNQITILKLTPTEAEAIYRAKFSTTEFFPRDIDTILNNKLTLGTFIAMPHGPHAKGIWRGVDEFLANPPESWAILSVWNSNNVWRLEVRGASRVGKVLAKTTRLMDRAFPLLKIPSFPDVFRPFGLHFLYGLGGEGPNAAKMVKTLCGLAHNLAQEHGCSVVAMEVANREPLKVGVPHWKKLSCDEDLWLIKRLGEDYSDGSLGDWTKSSPGVSIFVDPREF
;
A
#
# COMPACT_ATOMS: atom_id res chain seq x y z
N MET A 1 27.16 -23.69 15.83
CA MET A 1 25.81 -23.36 15.31
C MET A 1 25.91 -22.00 14.62
N LYS A 2 25.79 -22.00 13.29
CA LYS A 2 26.07 -20.83 12.44
C LYS A 2 24.79 -20.32 11.80
N ILE A 3 24.52 -19.02 11.93
CA ILE A 3 23.42 -18.36 11.23
C ILE A 3 23.90 -17.97 9.82
N VAL A 4 23.28 -18.53 8.79
CA VAL A 4 23.55 -18.22 7.39
C VAL A 4 22.38 -17.42 6.83
N VAL A 5 22.66 -16.29 6.17
CA VAL A 5 21.64 -15.52 5.44
C VAL A 5 21.92 -15.69 3.96
N ARG A 6 20.89 -16.08 3.20
CA ARG A 6 20.97 -16.34 1.77
C ARG A 6 19.67 -15.91 1.07
N GLU A 7 19.72 -15.87 -0.25
CA GLU A 7 18.52 -15.66 -1.07
C GLU A 7 17.54 -16.82 -0.90
N PHE A 8 16.25 -16.47 -0.94
CA PHE A 8 15.15 -17.43 -0.95
C PHE A 8 15.16 -18.24 -2.24
N ASP A 9 15.13 -19.55 -2.10
CA ASP A 9 14.97 -20.50 -3.20
C ASP A 9 13.54 -21.02 -3.20
N ARG A 10 12.80 -20.82 -4.31
CA ARG A 10 11.37 -21.14 -4.35
C ARG A 10 11.10 -22.63 -4.19
N ASP A 11 11.90 -23.48 -4.82
CA ASP A 11 11.66 -24.92 -4.88
C ASP A 11 12.03 -25.58 -3.55
N ARG A 12 13.04 -25.03 -2.89
CA ARG A 12 13.45 -25.48 -1.56
C ARG A 12 12.57 -24.89 -0.47
N ASP A 13 12.42 -23.56 -0.40
CA ASP A 13 12.10 -22.85 0.83
C ASP A 13 10.61 -22.57 1.06
N SER A 14 9.76 -22.72 0.03
CA SER A 14 8.38 -22.21 0.08
C SER A 14 7.58 -22.73 1.27
N GLU A 15 7.59 -24.04 1.53
CA GLU A 15 6.82 -24.64 2.62
C GLU A 15 7.28 -24.17 4.01
N GLU A 16 8.59 -24.12 4.24
CA GLU A 16 9.17 -23.69 5.52
C GLU A 16 8.94 -22.20 5.79
N VAL A 17 8.99 -21.39 4.75
CA VAL A 17 8.70 -19.96 4.82
C VAL A 17 7.22 -19.70 5.13
N GLU A 18 6.30 -20.43 4.50
CA GLU A 18 4.87 -20.34 4.84
C GLU A 18 4.61 -20.79 6.28
N GLU A 19 5.29 -21.85 6.73
CA GLU A 19 5.19 -22.30 8.11
C GLU A 19 5.75 -21.27 9.10
N LEU A 20 6.87 -20.63 8.76
CA LEU A 20 7.47 -19.57 9.58
C LEU A 20 6.53 -18.37 9.71
N GLU A 21 5.94 -17.89 8.60
CA GLU A 21 4.91 -16.84 8.61
C GLU A 21 3.74 -17.23 9.52
N ARG A 22 3.25 -18.48 9.39
CA ARG A 22 2.20 -19.04 10.24
C ARG A 22 2.51 -19.00 11.73
N LYS A 23 3.75 -19.31 12.11
CA LYS A 23 4.22 -19.30 13.50
C LYS A 23 4.52 -17.90 14.02
N CYS A 24 5.00 -16.99 13.17
CA CYS A 24 5.39 -15.65 13.57
C CYS A 24 4.20 -14.70 13.71
N GLU A 25 3.13 -14.91 12.95
CA GLU A 25 1.90 -14.11 12.99
C GLU A 25 0.96 -14.58 14.11
N VAL A 26 1.42 -14.40 15.36
CA VAL A 26 0.63 -14.62 16.57
C VAL A 26 0.80 -13.40 17.45
N GLY A 27 -0.25 -12.58 17.55
CA GLY A 27 -0.36 -11.54 18.58
C GLY A 27 -0.37 -12.17 19.98
N PRO A 28 -0.37 -11.39 21.08
CA PRO A 28 -0.56 -11.95 22.41
C PRO A 28 -1.75 -12.92 22.41
N ALA A 29 -1.64 -14.10 23.00
CA ALA A 29 -2.64 -15.18 22.94
C ALA A 29 -4.07 -14.77 23.36
N SER A 30 -4.23 -13.57 23.94
CA SER A 30 -5.48 -12.96 24.40
C SER A 30 -6.03 -11.84 23.48
N LYS A 31 -5.37 -11.49 22.37
CA LYS A 31 -5.77 -10.41 21.46
C LYS A 31 -6.11 -10.91 20.06
N VAL A 32 -7.03 -10.20 19.41
CA VAL A 32 -7.35 -10.38 17.99
C VAL A 32 -6.10 -10.08 17.16
N SER A 33 -5.76 -10.97 16.21
CA SER A 33 -4.61 -10.80 15.31
C SER A 33 -5.04 -10.97 13.86
N ILE A 34 -4.27 -10.39 12.95
CA ILE A 34 -4.44 -10.52 11.51
C ILE A 34 -3.36 -11.47 10.98
N PHE A 35 -3.79 -12.45 10.20
CA PHE A 35 -2.94 -13.47 9.59
C PHE A 35 -2.96 -13.34 8.07
N THR A 36 -1.82 -13.50 7.41
CA THR A 36 -1.61 -13.38 5.96
C THR A 36 -1.44 -14.77 5.33
N HIS A 37 -2.38 -15.16 4.48
CA HIS A 37 -2.28 -16.35 3.63
C HIS A 37 -1.65 -15.97 2.28
N LEU A 38 -0.47 -16.51 2.00
CA LEU A 38 0.33 -16.20 0.80
C LEU A 38 -0.06 -17.05 -0.43
N LEU A 39 -1.04 -17.94 -0.30
CA LEU A 39 -1.61 -18.76 -1.38
C LEU A 39 -0.56 -19.61 -2.14
N GLY A 40 0.46 -20.14 -1.46
CA GLY A 40 1.52 -20.93 -2.10
C GLY A 40 2.64 -20.08 -2.69
N ASP A 41 2.66 -18.77 -2.41
CA ASP A 41 3.54 -17.82 -3.08
C ASP A 41 4.17 -16.79 -2.11
N PRO A 42 5.34 -17.12 -1.52
CA PRO A 42 6.02 -16.20 -0.62
C PRO A 42 6.47 -14.86 -1.20
N LEU A 43 6.55 -14.75 -2.52
CA LEU A 43 6.99 -13.54 -3.22
C LEU A 43 5.81 -12.68 -3.74
N CYS A 44 4.57 -13.10 -3.48
CA CYS A 44 3.37 -12.50 -4.06
C CYS A 44 3.25 -10.98 -3.82
N ARG A 45 3.72 -10.51 -2.65
CA ARG A 45 3.67 -9.11 -2.22
C ARG A 45 4.83 -8.22 -2.70
N ILE A 46 5.82 -8.77 -3.40
CA ILE A 46 6.98 -7.99 -3.88
C ILE A 46 7.30 -8.19 -5.37
N ARG A 47 6.80 -9.28 -5.98
CA ARG A 47 7.10 -9.64 -7.38
C ARG A 47 6.63 -8.66 -8.44
N HIS A 48 5.71 -7.78 -8.08
CA HIS A 48 5.16 -6.77 -8.99
C HIS A 48 5.99 -5.48 -9.00
N SER A 49 6.97 -5.36 -8.11
CA SER A 49 7.90 -4.25 -8.06
C SER A 49 9.03 -4.40 -9.11
N PRO A 50 9.62 -3.29 -9.60
CA PRO A 50 10.64 -3.35 -10.66
C PRO A 50 11.89 -4.15 -10.29
N ALA A 51 12.29 -4.09 -9.01
CA ALA A 51 13.31 -4.95 -8.44
C ALA A 51 12.85 -5.42 -7.06
N PHE A 52 13.08 -6.69 -6.75
CA PHE A 52 12.71 -7.28 -5.47
C PHE A 52 13.68 -8.38 -5.07
N LEU A 53 13.78 -8.62 -3.76
CA LEU A 53 14.56 -9.70 -3.17
C LEU A 53 13.86 -10.23 -1.93
N MET A 54 13.99 -11.53 -1.70
CA MET A 54 13.65 -12.16 -0.43
C MET A 54 14.88 -12.89 0.10
N LEU A 55 15.20 -12.66 1.38
CA LEU A 55 16.28 -13.34 2.08
C LEU A 55 15.69 -14.22 3.18
N VAL A 56 16.32 -15.37 3.39
CA VAL A 56 16.04 -16.29 4.51
C VAL A 56 17.26 -16.41 5.41
N ALA A 57 17.02 -16.64 6.69
CA ALA A 57 18.05 -16.95 7.68
C ALA A 57 17.89 -18.41 8.11
N GLU A 58 18.95 -19.19 7.94
CA GLU A 58 19.02 -20.59 8.31
C GLU A 58 20.01 -20.80 9.46
N ILE A 59 19.70 -21.76 10.30
CA ILE A 59 20.61 -22.30 11.29
C ILE A 59 21.24 -23.57 10.73
N VAL A 60 22.58 -23.62 10.73
CA VAL A 60 23.37 -24.77 10.26
C VAL A 60 24.29 -25.24 11.39
N ASP A 61 24.39 -26.55 11.59
CA ASP A 61 25.32 -27.18 12.53
C ASP A 61 26.72 -27.30 11.92
N GLU A 62 27.76 -27.11 12.75
CA GLU A 62 29.16 -27.01 12.30
C GLU A 62 29.83 -28.37 12.05
N GLU A 63 29.24 -29.47 12.54
CA GLU A 63 29.82 -30.83 12.47
C GLU A 63 29.31 -31.67 11.30
N GLU A 64 28.36 -31.18 10.49
CA GLU A 64 27.78 -31.91 9.37
C GLU A 64 28.33 -31.38 8.02
N GLU A 65 29.66 -31.32 7.88
CA GLU A 65 30.31 -31.31 6.56
C GLU A 65 30.23 -32.71 5.94
N GLU A 66 29.08 -33.01 5.33
CA GLU A 66 28.92 -33.82 4.10
C GLU A 66 27.44 -34.19 3.93
N GLY A 67 26.68 -33.22 3.41
CA GLY A 67 25.75 -33.53 2.32
C GLY A 67 24.34 -34.01 2.63
N LYS A 68 23.74 -33.89 3.82
CA LYS A 68 22.33 -34.34 3.97
C LYS A 68 21.43 -33.83 5.10
N LYS A 69 21.64 -32.64 5.67
CA LYS A 69 20.55 -31.95 6.38
C LYS A 69 20.41 -30.49 5.99
N ARG A 70 19.17 -30.14 5.69
CA ARG A 70 18.71 -28.79 5.42
C ARG A 70 18.67 -28.02 6.74
N GLY A 71 19.33 -26.86 6.79
CA GLY A 71 19.26 -25.96 7.94
C GLY A 71 17.84 -25.43 8.14
N GLU A 72 17.40 -25.26 9.39
CA GLU A 72 16.05 -24.75 9.70
C GLU A 72 15.97 -23.26 9.33
N ILE A 73 14.97 -22.88 8.52
CA ILE A 73 14.63 -21.48 8.27
C ILE A 73 13.97 -20.87 9.51
N VAL A 74 14.68 -19.93 10.14
CA VAL A 74 14.27 -19.30 11.41
C VAL A 74 13.96 -17.80 11.26
N GLY A 75 14.23 -17.24 10.10
CA GLY A 75 13.97 -15.83 9.81
C GLY A 75 13.87 -15.55 8.32
N MET A 76 13.21 -14.44 7.99
CA MET A 76 13.05 -13.99 6.61
C MET A 76 12.78 -12.49 6.54
N ILE A 77 13.10 -11.89 5.40
CA ILE A 77 12.82 -10.49 5.08
C ILE A 77 12.58 -10.34 3.58
N ARG A 78 11.67 -9.46 3.21
CA ARG A 78 11.41 -9.08 1.81
C ARG A 78 11.80 -7.64 1.59
N GLY A 79 12.24 -7.33 0.38
CA GLY A 79 12.56 -5.98 -0.03
C GLY A 79 12.21 -5.74 -1.49
N CYS A 80 11.82 -4.51 -1.82
CA CYS A 80 11.68 -4.08 -3.21
C CYS A 80 12.17 -2.65 -3.41
N ILE A 81 12.50 -2.29 -4.65
CA ILE A 81 13.02 -0.97 -5.01
C ILE A 81 12.18 -0.40 -6.13
N LYS A 82 11.85 0.89 -6.01
CA LYS A 82 11.09 1.66 -7.00
C LYS A 82 11.62 3.08 -7.11
N ALA A 83 11.44 3.70 -8.28
CA ALA A 83 11.74 5.11 -8.46
C ALA A 83 10.50 5.94 -8.15
N VAL A 84 10.61 6.87 -7.21
CA VAL A 84 9.49 7.67 -6.71
C VAL A 84 9.84 9.14 -6.60
N THR A 85 8.81 9.98 -6.64
CA THR A 85 8.94 11.41 -6.36
C THR A 85 9.24 11.65 -4.88
N CYS A 86 10.35 12.32 -4.58
CA CYS A 86 10.74 12.75 -3.23
C CYS A 86 10.72 14.28 -3.04
N GLY A 87 10.35 15.01 -4.08
CA GLY A 87 9.98 16.41 -3.99
C GLY A 87 9.89 17.09 -5.36
N LYS A 88 10.03 18.41 -5.41
CA LYS A 88 9.77 19.21 -6.62
C LYS A 88 10.80 20.31 -6.84
N LYS A 89 11.13 20.55 -8.10
CA LYS A 89 11.98 21.65 -8.57
C LYS A 89 11.12 22.68 -9.28
N TYR A 90 11.38 23.96 -9.04
CA TYR A 90 10.78 25.07 -9.79
C TYR A 90 11.70 25.42 -10.96
N THR A 91 11.16 25.42 -12.19
CA THR A 91 11.88 25.99 -13.33
C THR A 91 11.63 27.49 -13.39
N ARG A 92 12.69 28.29 -13.52
CA ARG A 92 12.55 29.72 -13.81
C ARG A 92 12.03 29.89 -15.25
N PRO A 93 11.10 30.82 -15.51
CA PRO A 93 10.74 31.17 -16.88
C PRO A 93 12.00 31.64 -17.63
N SER A 94 12.25 31.11 -18.81
CA SER A 94 13.29 31.65 -19.69
C SER A 94 12.88 33.08 -20.08
N LYS A 95 13.81 34.05 -19.98
CA LYS A 95 13.62 35.48 -20.31
C LYS A 95 13.15 35.79 -21.76
N LEU A 96 12.84 34.77 -22.57
CA LEU A 96 12.51 34.90 -23.99
C LEU A 96 11.03 34.67 -24.34
N GLN A 97 10.14 34.43 -23.37
CA GLN A 97 8.70 34.35 -23.64
C GLN A 97 7.91 35.15 -22.60
N LEU A 98 7.71 36.44 -22.89
CA LEU A 98 6.71 37.29 -22.23
C LEU A 98 5.34 36.97 -22.85
N ASN A 99 4.68 35.93 -22.35
CA ASN A 99 3.23 35.82 -22.40
C ASN A 99 2.73 35.67 -20.97
N ASP A 100 1.77 36.51 -20.59
CA ASP A 100 1.40 36.89 -19.22
C ASP A 100 0.61 35.80 -18.45
N ASN A 101 0.85 34.52 -18.71
CA ASN A 101 0.12 33.41 -18.08
C ASN A 101 0.95 32.14 -17.84
N ASP A 102 2.28 32.20 -18.00
CA ASP A 102 3.14 31.02 -17.87
C ASP A 102 3.41 30.70 -16.39
N SER A 103 2.48 29.94 -15.80
CA SER A 103 2.57 29.45 -14.41
C SER A 103 3.91 28.76 -14.17
N VAL A 104 4.50 28.96 -12.98
CA VAL A 104 5.76 28.31 -12.61
C VAL A 104 5.61 26.79 -12.74
N LYS A 105 6.23 26.22 -13.78
CA LYS A 105 6.21 24.77 -14.01
C LYS A 105 7.00 24.08 -12.91
N THR A 106 6.34 23.18 -12.20
CA THR A 106 6.98 22.32 -11.21
C THR A 106 7.34 20.99 -11.86
N LEU A 107 8.56 20.54 -11.62
CA LEU A 107 9.04 19.25 -12.10
C LEU A 107 9.31 18.33 -10.91
N PRO A 108 8.93 17.04 -10.98
CA PRO A 108 9.22 16.10 -9.92
C PRO A 108 10.73 15.83 -9.85
N ILE A 109 11.21 15.65 -8.62
CA ILE A 109 12.53 15.12 -8.36
C ILE A 109 12.35 13.67 -7.91
N TYR A 110 13.03 12.77 -8.60
CA TYR A 110 12.94 11.33 -8.35
C TYR A 110 14.14 10.83 -7.54
N THR A 111 13.89 9.82 -6.73
CA THR A 111 14.92 9.00 -6.08
C THR A 111 14.53 7.52 -6.17
N LYS A 112 15.50 6.62 -6.00
CA LYS A 112 15.21 5.19 -5.79
C LYS A 112 14.98 4.94 -4.31
N ALA A 113 13.75 4.58 -3.96
CA ALA A 113 13.35 4.21 -2.61
C ALA A 113 13.17 2.69 -2.51
N ALA A 114 13.80 2.10 -1.50
CA ALA A 114 13.67 0.70 -1.16
C ALA A 114 12.65 0.50 -0.02
N TYR A 115 11.72 -0.43 -0.17
CA TYR A 115 10.73 -0.77 0.85
C TYR A 115 11.08 -2.11 1.50
N ILE A 116 11.16 -2.15 2.83
CA ILE A 116 11.29 -3.38 3.60
C ILE A 116 9.89 -3.87 3.99
N LEU A 117 9.64 -5.15 3.72
CA LEU A 117 8.39 -5.81 4.03
C LEU A 117 8.60 -7.15 4.72
N GLY A 118 7.66 -7.53 5.59
CA GLY A 118 7.51 -8.92 6.03
C GLY A 118 8.73 -9.50 6.75
N LEU A 119 9.42 -8.70 7.57
CA LEU A 119 10.45 -9.22 8.48
C LEU A 119 9.79 -10.13 9.52
N ARG A 120 10.23 -11.40 9.56
CA ARG A 120 9.75 -12.42 10.49
C ARG A 120 10.90 -13.17 11.10
N ILE A 121 10.81 -13.43 12.41
CA ILE A 121 11.78 -14.23 13.16
C ILE A 121 11.02 -15.18 14.08
N SER A 122 11.39 -16.45 13.99
CA SER A 122 10.88 -17.53 14.85
C SER A 122 11.01 -17.11 16.32
N SER A 123 9.96 -17.31 17.11
CA SER A 123 9.89 -16.82 18.49
C SER A 123 11.01 -17.38 19.37
N SER A 124 11.37 -18.66 19.18
CA SER A 124 12.46 -19.34 19.90
C SER A 124 13.84 -18.80 19.55
N HIS A 125 13.99 -18.10 18.43
CA HIS A 125 15.26 -17.59 17.90
C HIS A 125 15.35 -16.06 17.95
N ARG A 126 14.41 -15.39 18.64
CA ARG A 126 14.46 -13.94 18.86
C ARG A 126 15.64 -13.60 19.77
N ARG A 127 16.13 -12.35 19.66
CA ARG A 127 17.27 -11.81 20.43
C ARG A 127 18.64 -12.44 20.11
N MET A 128 18.75 -13.27 19.08
CA MET A 128 20.03 -13.83 18.59
C MET A 128 20.69 -12.99 17.48
N GLY A 129 20.26 -11.73 17.27
CA GLY A 129 20.80 -10.86 16.22
C GLY A 129 20.37 -11.18 14.78
N ILE A 130 19.55 -12.22 14.55
CA ILE A 130 19.10 -12.66 13.21
C ILE A 130 18.44 -11.53 12.42
N ALA A 131 17.50 -10.80 13.05
CA ALA A 131 16.79 -9.70 12.41
C ALA A 131 17.74 -8.60 11.91
N LEU A 132 18.73 -8.24 12.73
CA LEU A 132 19.73 -7.23 12.39
C LEU A 132 20.56 -7.69 11.19
N LYS A 133 20.98 -8.96 11.18
CA LYS A 133 21.73 -9.55 10.07
C LYS A 133 20.94 -9.56 8.75
N LEU A 134 19.65 -9.91 8.82
CA LEU A 134 18.73 -9.87 7.68
C LEU A 134 18.55 -8.44 7.13
N VAL A 135 18.32 -7.47 8.02
CA VAL A 135 18.16 -6.07 7.62
C VAL A 135 19.44 -5.53 6.99
N HIS A 136 20.62 -5.76 7.58
CA HIS A 136 21.88 -5.30 6.98
C HIS A 136 22.14 -5.92 5.60
N LYS A 137 21.90 -7.23 5.43
CA LYS A 137 22.05 -7.87 4.11
C LYS A 137 21.07 -7.34 3.08
N MET A 138 19.85 -7.02 3.50
CA MET A 138 18.87 -6.38 2.62
C MET A 138 19.28 -4.94 2.25
N GLU A 139 19.78 -4.15 3.22
CA GLU A 139 20.32 -2.81 2.95
C GLU A 139 21.54 -2.84 2.00
N ASP A 140 22.42 -3.84 2.13
CA ASP A 140 23.54 -4.02 1.20
C ASP A 140 23.04 -4.24 -0.22
N TRP A 141 22.04 -5.10 -0.40
CA TRP A 141 21.40 -5.31 -1.70
C TRP A 141 20.71 -4.04 -2.21
N PHE A 142 20.04 -3.27 -1.35
CA PHE A 142 19.46 -1.97 -1.72
C PHE A 142 20.53 -0.99 -2.24
N ARG A 143 21.66 -0.85 -1.53
CA ARG A 143 22.78 0.01 -1.96
C ARG A 143 23.34 -0.43 -3.30
N GLN A 144 23.58 -1.74 -3.48
CA GLN A 144 24.08 -2.32 -4.73
C GLN A 144 23.15 -2.06 -5.92
N ASN A 145 21.84 -1.94 -5.68
CA ASN A 145 20.84 -1.62 -6.70
C ASN A 145 20.53 -0.12 -6.83
N GLY A 146 21.33 0.72 -6.16
CA GLY A 146 21.29 2.17 -6.24
C GLY A 146 20.11 2.81 -5.51
N ALA A 147 19.51 2.14 -4.52
CA ALA A 147 18.54 2.80 -3.65
C ALA A 147 19.24 3.81 -2.73
N GLU A 148 18.75 5.04 -2.72
CA GLU A 148 19.27 6.13 -1.88
C GLU A 148 18.60 6.15 -0.51
N TYR A 149 17.36 5.65 -0.45
CA TYR A 149 16.56 5.60 0.77
C TYR A 149 16.00 4.20 0.96
N SER A 150 15.88 3.77 2.22
CA SER A 150 15.08 2.62 2.61
C SER A 150 14.00 3.04 3.58
N TYR A 151 12.79 2.51 3.43
CA TYR A 151 11.68 2.78 4.33
C TYR A 151 10.88 1.51 4.64
N LEU A 152 10.07 1.58 5.69
CA LEU A 152 9.12 0.53 6.06
C LEU A 152 7.91 1.12 6.77
N ALA A 153 6.83 0.35 6.80
CA ALA A 153 5.65 0.62 7.60
C ALA A 153 5.59 -0.33 8.82
N THR A 154 5.13 0.19 9.96
CA THR A 154 4.89 -0.61 11.16
C THR A 154 3.86 0.06 12.05
N GLU A 155 3.05 -0.72 12.75
CA GLU A 155 2.17 -0.16 13.78
C GLU A 155 3.00 0.49 14.91
N LYS A 156 2.54 1.63 15.41
CA LYS A 156 3.22 2.41 16.46
C LYS A 156 3.40 1.67 17.78
N ASP A 157 2.56 0.68 18.04
CA ASP A 157 2.59 -0.16 19.23
C ASP A 157 3.48 -1.41 19.07
N ASN A 158 3.98 -1.71 17.87
CA ASN A 158 4.96 -2.76 17.62
C ASN A 158 6.36 -2.33 18.11
N GLN A 159 6.53 -2.34 19.43
CA GLN A 159 7.75 -1.92 20.11
C GLN A 159 8.99 -2.72 19.67
N ALA A 160 8.82 -3.97 19.23
CA ALA A 160 9.93 -4.78 18.75
C ALA A 160 10.47 -4.25 17.41
N SER A 161 9.58 -3.99 16.45
CA SER A 161 9.93 -3.41 15.15
C SER A 161 10.48 -1.98 15.31
N VAL A 162 9.77 -1.14 16.07
CA VAL A 162 10.18 0.25 16.31
C VAL A 162 11.58 0.31 16.94
N LYS A 163 11.87 -0.50 17.96
CA LYS A 163 13.20 -0.50 18.60
C LYS A 163 14.30 -1.02 17.68
N LEU A 164 14.02 -2.06 16.89
CA LEU A 164 15.00 -2.59 15.92
C LEU A 164 15.37 -1.50 14.91
N PHE A 165 14.39 -0.97 14.19
CA PHE A 165 14.68 -0.06 13.09
C PHE A 165 15.16 1.32 13.58
N ASN A 166 14.52 1.89 14.60
CA ASN A 166 14.86 3.23 15.09
C ASN A 166 16.20 3.26 15.86
N HIS A 167 16.45 2.28 16.72
CA HIS A 167 17.64 2.31 17.60
C HIS A 167 18.81 1.45 17.14
N LYS A 168 18.58 0.40 16.33
CA LYS A 168 19.65 -0.52 15.92
C LYS A 168 20.02 -0.40 14.45
N CYS A 169 19.07 -0.08 13.58
CA CYS A 169 19.32 0.05 12.14
C CYS A 169 19.45 1.52 11.68
N GLY A 170 19.18 2.50 12.53
CA GLY A 170 19.38 3.93 12.21
C GLY A 170 18.28 4.54 11.33
N TYR A 171 17.06 4.01 11.38
CA TYR A 171 15.90 4.63 10.73
C TYR A 171 15.34 5.74 11.61
N SER A 172 14.79 6.79 11.01
CA SER A 172 14.05 7.85 11.69
C SER A 172 12.56 7.76 11.38
N LYS A 173 11.72 8.37 12.24
CA LYS A 173 10.30 8.52 11.94
C LYS A 173 10.11 9.46 10.74
N PHE A 174 9.26 9.07 9.81
CA PHE A 174 9.11 9.79 8.55
C PHE A 174 7.70 10.32 8.32
N ARG A 175 6.72 9.42 8.18
CA ARG A 175 5.32 9.74 7.89
C ARG A 175 4.42 8.91 8.80
N THR A 176 3.18 9.36 8.94
CA THR A 176 2.14 8.66 9.71
C THR A 176 0.81 8.66 8.94
N PRO A 177 0.73 8.03 7.76
CA PRO A 177 -0.54 7.88 7.05
C PRO A 177 -1.59 7.11 7.87
N SER A 178 -2.82 7.16 7.40
CA SER A 178 -3.95 6.43 7.98
C SER A 178 -4.40 5.34 7.02
N ILE A 179 -4.54 4.13 7.54
CA ILE A 179 -5.12 2.99 6.83
C ILE A 179 -6.64 3.00 7.11
N LEU A 180 -7.43 3.17 6.08
CA LEU A 180 -8.88 3.26 6.12
C LEU A 180 -9.49 1.99 5.57
N VAL A 181 -10.25 1.25 6.39
CA VAL A 181 -10.84 -0.04 6.02
C VAL A 181 -12.36 0.05 6.01
N GLN A 182 -12.95 -0.18 4.84
CA GLN A 182 -14.38 -0.33 4.63
C GLN A 182 -14.74 -1.81 4.55
N PRO A 183 -15.60 -2.34 5.43
CA PRO A 183 -16.14 -3.68 5.25
C PRO A 183 -17.02 -3.76 3.99
N VAL A 184 -16.96 -4.90 3.31
CA VAL A 184 -17.83 -5.23 2.19
C VAL A 184 -19.10 -5.90 2.72
N PHE A 185 -20.23 -5.24 2.54
CA PHE A 185 -21.54 -5.71 2.97
C PHE A 185 -22.10 -6.78 2.03
N ALA A 186 -23.14 -7.50 2.48
CA ALA A 186 -23.85 -8.46 1.64
C ALA A 186 -24.79 -7.77 0.64
N HIS A 187 -25.27 -6.56 0.96
CA HIS A 187 -26.04 -5.73 0.04
C HIS A 187 -25.14 -4.85 -0.84
N ARG A 188 -25.69 -4.36 -1.96
CA ARG A 188 -25.01 -3.38 -2.82
C ARG A 188 -25.17 -1.95 -2.29
N VAL A 189 -24.08 -1.20 -2.34
CA VAL A 189 -24.10 0.24 -2.05
C VAL A 189 -24.74 0.97 -3.22
N LYS A 190 -25.77 1.79 -2.93
CA LYS A 190 -26.41 2.66 -3.93
C LYS A 190 -25.49 3.83 -4.25
N LEU A 191 -25.16 4.00 -5.54
CA LEU A 191 -24.38 5.13 -6.02
C LEU A 191 -25.28 6.36 -6.22
N SER A 192 -24.70 7.56 -6.14
CA SER A 192 -25.42 8.81 -6.33
C SER A 192 -25.75 9.03 -7.81
N ASN A 193 -27.03 9.17 -8.14
CA ASN A 193 -27.50 9.45 -9.51
C ASN A 193 -27.08 10.86 -10.01
N GLN A 194 -26.58 11.72 -9.12
CA GLN A 194 -26.05 13.05 -9.45
C GLN A 194 -24.59 13.03 -9.89
N ILE A 195 -23.96 11.85 -9.94
CA ILE A 195 -22.54 11.69 -10.26
C ILE A 195 -22.43 10.68 -11.40
N THR A 196 -21.74 11.08 -12.47
CA THR A 196 -21.34 10.19 -13.56
C THR A 196 -19.98 9.59 -13.21
N ILE A 197 -19.86 8.26 -13.36
CA ILE A 197 -18.59 7.55 -13.18
C ILE A 197 -18.16 6.98 -14.53
N LEU A 198 -16.90 7.19 -14.89
CA LEU A 198 -16.30 6.64 -16.09
C LEU A 198 -15.08 5.82 -15.73
N LYS A 199 -14.96 4.63 -16.34
CA LYS A 199 -13.75 3.84 -16.30
C LYS A 199 -12.81 4.36 -17.39
N LEU A 200 -11.62 4.79 -17.00
CA LEU A 200 -10.60 5.28 -17.92
C LEU A 200 -9.81 4.13 -18.51
N THR A 201 -9.29 4.32 -19.72
CA THR A 201 -8.20 3.48 -20.25
C THR A 201 -6.91 3.72 -19.45
N PRO A 202 -5.98 2.76 -19.41
CA PRO A 202 -4.70 2.96 -18.72
C PRO A 202 -3.94 4.19 -19.20
N THR A 203 -3.97 4.50 -20.50
CA THR A 203 -3.32 5.68 -21.08
C THR A 203 -3.96 6.99 -20.63
N GLU A 204 -5.30 7.08 -20.58
CA GLU A 204 -5.99 8.25 -20.05
C GLU A 204 -5.71 8.45 -18.55
N ALA A 205 -5.74 7.37 -17.77
CA ALA A 205 -5.42 7.40 -16.35
C ALA A 205 -3.98 7.85 -16.09
N GLU A 206 -3.02 7.36 -16.88
CA GLU A 206 -1.61 7.75 -16.81
C GLU A 206 -1.45 9.25 -17.07
N ALA A 207 -2.06 9.78 -18.14
CA ALA A 207 -1.98 11.19 -18.49
C ALA A 207 -2.52 12.07 -17.36
N ILE A 208 -3.67 11.71 -16.76
CA ILE A 208 -4.22 12.43 -15.62
C ILE A 208 -3.29 12.35 -14.41
N TYR A 209 -2.83 11.15 -14.06
CA TYR A 209 -1.98 10.95 -12.89
C TYR A 209 -0.65 11.68 -12.99
N ARG A 210 0.01 11.66 -14.15
CA ARG A 210 1.25 12.42 -14.36
C ARG A 210 1.02 13.92 -14.32
N ALA A 211 -0.06 14.41 -14.95
CA ALA A 211 -0.36 15.84 -14.97
C ALA A 211 -0.71 16.41 -13.59
N LYS A 212 -1.50 15.66 -12.80
CA LYS A 212 -2.03 16.14 -11.51
C LYS A 212 -1.19 15.75 -10.29
N PHE A 213 -0.50 14.62 -10.32
CA PHE A 213 0.12 14.02 -9.13
C PHE A 213 1.61 13.70 -9.28
N SER A 214 2.27 14.04 -10.38
CA SER A 214 3.69 13.72 -10.57
C SER A 214 4.59 14.27 -9.46
N THR A 215 4.25 15.42 -8.88
CA THR A 215 4.99 16.03 -7.76
C THR A 215 4.53 15.57 -6.37
N THR A 216 3.54 14.68 -6.29
CA THR A 216 3.08 14.10 -5.02
C THR A 216 4.15 13.17 -4.46
N GLU A 217 4.39 13.25 -3.15
CA GLU A 217 5.40 12.40 -2.50
C GLU A 217 5.07 10.91 -2.70
N PHE A 218 6.09 10.10 -2.96
CA PHE A 218 6.00 8.69 -3.34
C PHE A 218 5.34 8.38 -4.69
N PHE A 219 4.98 9.38 -5.50
CA PHE A 219 4.42 9.12 -6.83
C PHE A 219 5.38 8.28 -7.68
N PRO A 220 4.97 7.11 -8.19
CA PRO A 220 5.84 6.18 -8.89
C PRO A 220 6.17 6.72 -10.28
N ARG A 221 7.45 6.67 -10.65
CA ARG A 221 7.90 7.08 -11.98
C ARG A 221 7.28 6.20 -13.08
N ASP A 222 7.06 4.93 -12.75
CA ASP A 222 6.50 3.86 -13.60
C ASP A 222 4.99 3.63 -13.37
N ILE A 223 4.23 4.70 -13.11
CA ILE A 223 2.77 4.62 -12.90
C ILE A 223 2.02 3.87 -14.02
N ASP A 224 2.52 3.94 -15.26
CA ASP A 224 2.04 3.20 -16.43
C ASP A 224 2.05 1.68 -16.19
N THR A 225 3.12 1.15 -15.60
CA THR A 225 3.27 -0.28 -15.32
C THR A 225 2.28 -0.74 -14.25
N ILE A 226 1.99 0.11 -13.26
CA ILE A 226 0.97 -0.15 -12.24
C ILE A 226 -0.43 -0.17 -12.88
N LEU A 227 -0.75 0.83 -13.71
CA LEU A 227 -2.05 0.96 -14.36
C LEU A 227 -2.36 -0.16 -15.36
N ASN A 228 -1.33 -0.67 -16.05
CA ASN A 228 -1.45 -1.78 -17.00
C ASN A 228 -1.35 -3.17 -16.33
N ASN A 229 -1.09 -3.25 -15.04
CA ASN A 229 -1.02 -4.52 -14.33
C ASN A 229 -2.40 -5.18 -14.28
N LYS A 230 -2.46 -6.51 -14.50
CA LYS A 230 -3.70 -7.31 -14.41
C LYS A 230 -4.43 -7.22 -13.06
N LEU A 231 -3.72 -6.84 -12.00
CA LEU A 231 -4.30 -6.64 -10.66
C LEU A 231 -5.02 -5.29 -10.55
N THR A 232 -4.74 -4.32 -11.43
CA THR A 232 -5.50 -3.08 -11.54
C THR A 232 -6.84 -3.37 -12.24
N LEU A 233 -7.93 -3.38 -11.47
CA LEU A 233 -9.27 -3.61 -12.02
C LEU A 233 -9.79 -2.42 -12.84
N GLY A 234 -9.27 -1.23 -12.55
CA GLY A 234 -9.53 -0.02 -13.31
C GLY A 234 -9.24 1.26 -12.54
N THR A 235 -9.12 2.34 -13.30
CA THR A 235 -9.14 3.72 -12.80
C THR A 235 -10.48 4.33 -13.13
N PHE A 236 -11.09 4.98 -12.14
CA PHE A 236 -12.43 5.52 -12.26
C PHE A 236 -12.42 7.00 -11.91
N ILE A 237 -13.02 7.81 -12.77
CA ILE A 237 -13.23 9.24 -12.55
C ILE A 237 -14.72 9.50 -12.29
N ALA A 238 -15.00 10.35 -11.31
CA ALA A 238 -16.33 10.82 -10.94
C ALA A 238 -16.47 12.31 -11.23
N MET A 239 -17.57 12.68 -11.88
CA MET A 239 -17.89 14.06 -12.29
C MET A 239 -19.39 14.33 -12.10
N PRO A 240 -19.85 15.61 -12.09
CA PRO A 240 -21.27 15.92 -11.94
C PRO A 240 -22.13 15.34 -13.06
N HIS A 241 -23.35 14.94 -12.73
CA HIS A 241 -24.37 14.50 -13.69
C HIS A 241 -25.33 15.64 -14.03
N GLY A 242 -25.72 15.83 -15.29
CA GLY A 242 -26.83 16.73 -15.62
C GLY A 242 -27.07 17.01 -17.12
N PRO A 243 -28.29 17.44 -17.50
CA PRO A 243 -28.64 17.84 -18.87
C PRO A 243 -28.00 19.15 -19.33
N HIS A 244 -27.55 20.00 -18.38
CA HIS A 244 -26.70 21.17 -18.64
C HIS A 244 -25.20 20.83 -18.54
N ALA A 245 -24.84 19.59 -18.18
CA ALA A 245 -23.51 19.06 -18.42
C ALA A 245 -23.39 18.75 -19.93
N LYS A 246 -23.32 19.80 -20.74
CA LYS A 246 -22.80 19.73 -22.11
C LYS A 246 -21.31 19.35 -22.02
N GLY A 247 -21.03 18.09 -21.70
CA GLY A 247 -19.71 17.63 -21.27
C GLY A 247 -19.73 16.12 -21.06
N ILE A 248 -20.04 15.38 -22.13
CA ILE A 248 -19.55 14.00 -22.29
C ILE A 248 -18.04 14.05 -22.02
N TRP A 249 -17.46 12.99 -21.46
CA TRP A 249 -16.01 12.84 -21.49
C TRP A 249 -15.50 13.00 -22.93
N ARG A 250 -14.91 14.16 -23.21
CA ARG A 250 -14.43 14.52 -24.55
C ARG A 250 -12.96 14.14 -24.75
N GLY A 251 -12.42 13.34 -23.82
CA GLY A 251 -11.04 12.90 -23.80
C GLY A 251 -10.24 13.58 -22.69
N VAL A 252 -9.08 12.99 -22.44
CA VAL A 252 -8.17 13.43 -21.38
C VAL A 252 -7.62 14.83 -21.62
N ASP A 253 -7.40 15.23 -22.87
CA ASP A 253 -6.84 16.55 -23.20
C ASP A 253 -7.78 17.69 -22.80
N GLU A 254 -9.08 17.56 -23.07
CA GLU A 254 -10.07 18.55 -22.66
C GLU A 254 -10.25 18.57 -21.14
N PHE A 255 -10.25 17.39 -20.50
CA PHE A 255 -10.32 17.30 -19.04
C PHE A 255 -9.12 18.00 -18.37
N LEU A 256 -7.91 17.85 -18.90
CA LEU A 256 -6.71 18.48 -18.35
C LEU A 256 -6.66 19.98 -18.62
N ALA A 257 -7.17 20.43 -19.77
CA ALA A 257 -7.23 21.84 -20.12
C ALA A 257 -8.31 22.60 -19.33
N ASN A 258 -9.48 21.98 -19.13
CA ASN A 258 -10.62 22.61 -18.47
C ASN A 258 -11.44 21.56 -17.68
N PRO A 259 -10.94 21.12 -16.50
CA PRO A 259 -11.65 20.14 -15.69
C PRO A 259 -12.96 20.73 -15.15
N PRO A 260 -13.99 19.90 -14.89
CA PRO A 260 -15.21 20.38 -14.25
C PRO A 260 -14.93 20.93 -12.85
N GLU A 261 -15.81 21.80 -12.34
CA GLU A 261 -15.67 22.45 -11.02
C GLU A 261 -15.41 21.47 -9.89
N SER A 262 -16.00 20.27 -9.95
CA SER A 262 -15.72 19.18 -9.03
C SER A 262 -15.44 17.89 -9.77
N TRP A 263 -14.41 17.17 -9.35
CA TRP A 263 -14.09 15.84 -9.84
C TRP A 263 -13.36 15.03 -8.77
N ALA A 264 -13.39 13.71 -8.90
CA ALA A 264 -12.52 12.82 -8.13
C ALA A 264 -12.06 11.64 -8.99
N ILE A 265 -10.92 11.07 -8.66
CA ILE A 265 -10.33 9.91 -9.33
C ILE A 265 -9.76 8.95 -8.29
N LEU A 266 -9.87 7.66 -8.54
CA LEU A 266 -9.11 6.63 -7.83
C LEU A 266 -8.96 5.38 -8.71
N SER A 267 -8.00 4.54 -8.34
CA SER A 267 -7.79 3.23 -8.96
C SER A 267 -8.02 2.10 -7.96
N VAL A 268 -8.38 0.92 -8.47
CA VAL A 268 -8.67 -0.27 -7.66
C VAL A 268 -7.70 -1.39 -8.00
N TRP A 269 -7.01 -1.90 -6.99
CA TRP A 269 -6.09 -3.03 -7.06
C TRP A 269 -6.69 -4.26 -6.38
N ASN A 270 -6.56 -5.42 -7.01
CA ASN A 270 -7.09 -6.69 -6.54
C ASN A 270 -6.01 -7.52 -5.80
N SER A 271 -5.93 -7.36 -4.48
CA SER A 271 -5.02 -8.17 -3.65
C SER A 271 -5.56 -9.59 -3.37
N ASN A 272 -6.87 -9.84 -3.52
CA ASN A 272 -7.51 -11.14 -3.23
C ASN A 272 -6.94 -12.32 -4.04
N ASN A 273 -6.42 -12.04 -5.24
CA ASN A 273 -5.80 -13.04 -6.11
C ASN A 273 -4.31 -13.29 -5.81
N VAL A 274 -3.73 -12.53 -4.87
CA VAL A 274 -2.29 -12.54 -4.55
C VAL A 274 -2.07 -13.09 -3.15
N TRP A 275 -2.88 -12.65 -2.19
CA TRP A 275 -2.85 -13.10 -0.80
C TRP A 275 -4.21 -12.83 -0.13
N ARG A 276 -4.41 -13.43 1.03
CA ARG A 276 -5.64 -13.26 1.83
C ARG A 276 -5.32 -12.96 3.27
N LEU A 277 -6.28 -12.38 3.97
CA LEU A 277 -6.22 -12.12 5.40
C LEU A 277 -7.11 -13.08 6.18
N GLU A 278 -6.81 -13.27 7.45
CA GLU A 278 -7.68 -13.98 8.38
C GLU A 278 -7.56 -13.35 9.76
N VAL A 279 -8.68 -12.93 10.33
CA VAL A 279 -8.76 -12.44 11.71
C VAL A 279 -8.86 -13.62 12.66
N ARG A 280 -7.83 -13.81 13.48
CA ARG A 280 -7.74 -14.86 14.51
C ARG A 280 -7.89 -14.28 15.91
N GLY A 281 -8.17 -15.14 16.90
CA GLY A 281 -8.29 -14.74 18.31
C GLY A 281 -9.63 -14.12 18.72
N ALA A 282 -10.59 -13.93 17.81
CA ALA A 282 -11.92 -13.43 18.18
C ALA A 282 -12.74 -14.43 19.01
N SER A 283 -13.48 -13.93 20.00
CA SER A 283 -14.33 -14.75 20.88
C SER A 283 -15.47 -15.43 20.12
N ARG A 284 -15.95 -16.59 20.62
CA ARG A 284 -17.07 -17.32 19.99
C ARG A 284 -18.33 -16.46 19.88
N VAL A 285 -18.65 -15.70 20.92
CA VAL A 285 -19.80 -14.76 20.94
C VAL A 285 -19.63 -13.70 19.86
N GLY A 286 -18.44 -13.10 19.73
CA GLY A 286 -18.16 -12.10 18.69
C GLY A 286 -18.31 -12.66 17.28
N LYS A 287 -17.84 -13.90 17.03
CA LYS A 287 -18.02 -14.59 15.75
C LYS A 287 -19.48 -14.86 15.42
N VAL A 288 -20.28 -15.27 16.41
CA VAL A 288 -21.73 -15.50 16.23
C VAL A 288 -22.45 -14.19 15.91
N LEU A 289 -22.18 -13.12 16.67
CA LEU A 289 -22.79 -11.81 16.44
C LEU A 289 -22.44 -11.24 15.05
N ALA A 290 -21.19 -11.36 14.63
CA ALA A 290 -20.79 -10.97 13.28
C ALA A 290 -21.57 -11.76 12.22
N LYS A 291 -21.68 -13.09 12.38
CA LYS A 291 -22.47 -13.94 11.48
C LYS A 291 -23.95 -13.54 11.44
N THR A 292 -24.57 -13.19 12.57
CA THR A 292 -25.98 -12.78 12.59
C THR A 292 -26.20 -11.45 11.86
N THR A 293 -25.32 -10.45 12.04
CA THR A 293 -25.43 -9.19 11.28
C THR A 293 -25.39 -9.42 9.77
N ARG A 294 -24.53 -10.34 9.30
CA ARG A 294 -24.42 -10.72 7.89
C ARG A 294 -25.64 -11.46 7.36
N LEU A 295 -26.24 -12.34 8.17
CA LEU A 295 -27.48 -13.03 7.82
C LEU A 295 -28.66 -12.05 7.68
N MET A 296 -28.78 -11.10 8.61
CA MET A 296 -29.82 -10.07 8.57
C MET A 296 -29.68 -9.17 7.34
N ASP A 297 -28.46 -8.75 7.02
CA ASP A 297 -28.17 -7.95 5.84
C ASP A 297 -28.54 -8.67 4.54
N ARG A 298 -28.20 -9.97 4.45
CA ARG A 298 -28.57 -10.82 3.30
C ARG A 298 -30.09 -11.06 3.20
N ALA A 299 -30.78 -11.19 4.34
CA ALA A 299 -32.23 -11.41 4.37
C ALA A 299 -33.04 -10.14 4.04
N PHE A 300 -32.51 -8.97 4.38
CA PHE A 300 -33.19 -7.68 4.21
C PHE A 300 -32.31 -6.64 3.50
N PRO A 301 -31.91 -6.87 2.24
CA PRO A 301 -30.97 -5.99 1.53
C PRO A 301 -31.50 -4.57 1.31
N LEU A 302 -32.83 -4.39 1.33
CA LEU A 302 -33.48 -3.08 1.24
C LEU A 302 -33.22 -2.20 2.47
N LEU A 303 -32.97 -2.80 3.63
CA LEU A 303 -32.68 -2.09 4.88
C LEU A 303 -31.22 -1.59 4.96
N LYS A 304 -30.34 -2.06 4.07
CA LYS A 304 -28.93 -1.64 3.96
C LYS A 304 -28.19 -1.69 5.30
N ILE A 305 -28.37 -2.79 6.03
CA ILE A 305 -27.83 -2.96 7.36
C ILE A 305 -26.30 -3.05 7.25
N PRO A 306 -25.52 -2.15 7.89
CA PRO A 306 -24.07 -2.31 7.93
C PRO A 306 -23.73 -3.63 8.64
N SER A 307 -23.14 -4.58 7.91
CA SER A 307 -22.87 -5.93 8.40
C SER A 307 -21.38 -6.19 8.56
N PHE A 308 -21.04 -7.07 9.50
CA PHE A 308 -19.65 -7.49 9.70
C PHE A 308 -19.32 -8.57 8.65
N PRO A 309 -18.31 -8.38 7.80
CA PRO A 309 -17.96 -9.36 6.77
C PRO A 309 -17.37 -10.62 7.38
N ASP A 310 -17.26 -11.68 6.58
CA ASP A 310 -16.62 -12.93 7.05
C ASP A 310 -15.09 -12.77 7.06
N VAL A 311 -14.57 -12.19 8.14
CA VAL A 311 -13.12 -11.98 8.32
C VAL A 311 -12.44 -13.08 9.13
N PHE A 312 -13.20 -14.00 9.73
CA PHE A 312 -12.66 -15.10 10.56
C PHE A 312 -12.26 -16.35 9.75
N ARG A 313 -12.36 -16.25 8.43
CA ARG A 313 -11.87 -17.21 7.43
C ARG A 313 -11.00 -16.44 6.43
N PRO A 314 -10.12 -17.10 5.66
CA PRO A 314 -9.31 -16.42 4.66
C PRO A 314 -10.18 -15.55 3.73
N PHE A 315 -9.92 -14.25 3.71
CA PHE A 315 -10.68 -13.25 2.98
C PHE A 315 -9.77 -12.35 2.15
N GLY A 316 -10.28 -11.89 1.00
CA GLY A 316 -9.58 -10.94 0.14
C GLY A 316 -9.88 -9.48 0.46
N LEU A 317 -9.04 -8.60 -0.06
CA LEU A 317 -9.29 -7.17 -0.08
C LEU A 317 -9.05 -6.58 -1.47
N HIS A 318 -9.73 -5.48 -1.77
CA HIS A 318 -9.32 -4.54 -2.80
C HIS A 318 -8.61 -3.36 -2.15
N PHE A 319 -7.47 -2.97 -2.71
CA PHE A 319 -6.72 -1.80 -2.28
C PHE A 319 -7.01 -0.64 -3.23
N LEU A 320 -7.39 0.52 -2.68
CA LEU A 320 -7.64 1.72 -3.45
C LEU A 320 -6.38 2.59 -3.42
N TYR A 321 -5.99 3.12 -4.59
CA TYR A 321 -4.79 3.93 -4.72
C TYR A 321 -4.98 5.08 -5.71
N GLY A 322 -4.03 6.01 -5.74
CA GLY A 322 -4.07 7.18 -6.62
C GLY A 322 -5.32 8.05 -6.40
N LEU A 323 -5.69 8.24 -5.13
CA LEU A 323 -6.79 9.13 -4.73
C LEU A 323 -6.45 10.56 -5.14
N GLY A 324 -7.39 11.22 -5.80
CA GLY A 324 -7.30 12.64 -6.11
C GLY A 324 -8.64 13.23 -6.45
N GLY A 325 -8.69 14.56 -6.54
CA GLY A 325 -9.92 15.29 -6.79
C GLY A 325 -9.82 16.75 -6.37
N GLU A 326 -10.64 17.58 -6.97
CA GLU A 326 -10.72 19.02 -6.72
C GLU A 326 -12.18 19.45 -6.66
N GLY A 327 -12.45 20.58 -6.02
CA GLY A 327 -13.77 21.20 -5.97
C GLY A 327 -14.62 20.88 -4.73
N PRO A 328 -15.71 21.64 -4.53
CA PRO A 328 -16.55 21.54 -3.34
C PRO A 328 -17.25 20.19 -3.17
N ASN A 329 -17.50 19.46 -4.27
CA ASN A 329 -18.16 18.16 -4.24
C ASN A 329 -17.17 16.97 -4.29
N ALA A 330 -15.86 17.19 -4.26
CA ALA A 330 -14.85 16.14 -4.40
C ALA A 330 -15.03 15.03 -3.36
N ALA A 331 -15.25 15.36 -2.08
CA ALA A 331 -15.46 14.37 -1.03
C ALA A 331 -16.70 13.48 -1.28
N LYS A 332 -17.78 14.05 -1.84
CA LYS A 332 -18.99 13.29 -2.22
C LYS A 332 -18.73 12.38 -3.41
N MET A 333 -17.88 12.81 -4.34
CA MET A 333 -17.43 12.01 -5.49
C MET A 333 -16.53 10.86 -5.06
N VAL A 334 -15.58 11.10 -4.15
CA VAL A 334 -14.75 10.06 -3.51
C VAL A 334 -15.63 9.04 -2.81
N LYS A 335 -16.62 9.47 -2.02
CA LYS A 335 -17.59 8.56 -1.39
C LYS A 335 -18.31 7.67 -2.41
N THR A 336 -18.66 8.22 -3.56
CA THR A 336 -19.35 7.48 -4.63
C THR A 336 -18.39 6.49 -5.32
N LEU A 337 -17.14 6.88 -5.57
CA LEU A 337 -16.11 5.98 -6.09
C LEU A 337 -15.78 4.84 -5.10
N CYS A 338 -15.70 5.11 -3.79
CA CYS A 338 -15.57 4.06 -2.78
C CYS A 338 -16.78 3.11 -2.78
N GLY A 339 -18.00 3.64 -2.99
CA GLY A 339 -19.19 2.82 -3.17
C GLY A 339 -19.12 1.90 -4.40
N LEU A 340 -18.57 2.40 -5.52
CA LEU A 340 -18.30 1.58 -6.70
C LEU A 340 -17.29 0.47 -6.37
N ALA A 341 -16.16 0.84 -5.75
CA ALA A 341 -15.11 -0.10 -5.41
C ALA A 341 -15.59 -1.17 -4.41
N HIS A 342 -16.46 -0.80 -3.46
CA HIS A 342 -17.15 -1.74 -2.59
C HIS A 342 -17.98 -2.76 -3.39
N ASN A 343 -18.81 -2.31 -4.33
CA ASN A 343 -19.62 -3.20 -5.15
C ASN A 343 -18.76 -4.12 -6.04
N LEU A 344 -17.64 -3.60 -6.55
CA LEU A 344 -16.66 -4.39 -7.30
C LEU A 344 -15.97 -5.44 -6.40
N ALA A 345 -15.62 -5.06 -5.17
CA ALA A 345 -15.05 -5.97 -4.17
C ALA A 345 -16.02 -7.09 -3.79
N GLN A 346 -17.31 -6.76 -3.65
CA GLN A 346 -18.37 -7.74 -3.43
C GLN A 346 -18.47 -8.75 -4.57
N GLU A 347 -18.43 -8.30 -5.83
CA GLU A 347 -18.44 -9.19 -7.01
C GLU A 347 -17.23 -10.13 -7.05
N HIS A 348 -16.08 -9.68 -6.55
CA HIS A 348 -14.84 -10.46 -6.51
C HIS A 348 -14.66 -11.28 -5.22
N GLY A 349 -15.68 -11.32 -4.34
CA GLY A 349 -15.65 -12.10 -3.10
C GLY A 349 -14.70 -11.55 -2.04
N CYS A 350 -14.34 -10.26 -2.11
CA CYS A 350 -13.56 -9.58 -1.09
C CYS A 350 -14.42 -9.23 0.13
N SER A 351 -13.84 -9.30 1.32
CA SER A 351 -14.52 -8.94 2.57
C SER A 351 -14.29 -7.49 2.97
N VAL A 352 -13.24 -6.84 2.46
CA VAL A 352 -12.92 -5.45 2.79
C VAL A 352 -12.38 -4.70 1.57
N VAL A 353 -12.54 -3.38 1.60
CA VAL A 353 -11.83 -2.42 0.76
C VAL A 353 -10.94 -1.59 1.67
N ALA A 354 -9.68 -1.44 1.31
CA ALA A 354 -8.70 -0.70 2.10
C ALA A 354 -8.07 0.42 1.26
N MET A 355 -7.67 1.50 1.92
CA MET A 355 -6.91 2.59 1.33
C MET A 355 -5.97 3.12 2.40
N GLU A 356 -4.74 3.44 2.03
CA GLU A 356 -3.84 4.19 2.89
C GLU A 356 -3.64 5.60 2.32
N VAL A 357 -3.82 6.62 3.16
CA VAL A 357 -3.72 8.04 2.76
C VAL A 357 -2.90 8.83 3.77
N ALA A 358 -2.28 9.93 3.33
CA ALA A 358 -1.66 10.87 4.25
C ALA A 358 -2.66 11.33 5.32
N ASN A 359 -2.20 11.54 6.55
CA ASN A 359 -3.10 11.98 7.63
C ASN A 359 -3.77 13.33 7.33
N ARG A 360 -3.12 14.19 6.53
CA ARG A 360 -3.59 15.51 6.11
C ARG A 360 -4.34 15.52 4.78
N GLU A 361 -4.61 14.36 4.19
CA GLU A 361 -5.31 14.25 2.91
C GLU A 361 -6.72 14.87 3.01
N PRO A 362 -7.02 15.97 2.31
CA PRO A 362 -8.32 16.63 2.40
C PRO A 362 -9.47 15.72 1.95
N LEU A 363 -9.23 14.81 1.00
CA LEU A 363 -10.25 13.89 0.50
C LEU A 363 -10.55 12.73 1.45
N LYS A 364 -9.76 12.55 2.52
CA LYS A 364 -9.96 11.52 3.57
C LYS A 364 -11.36 11.55 4.15
N VAL A 365 -11.98 12.73 4.28
CA VAL A 365 -13.35 12.88 4.80
C VAL A 365 -14.42 12.23 3.90
N GLY A 366 -14.10 12.02 2.62
CA GLY A 366 -14.97 11.35 1.65
C GLY A 366 -14.88 9.82 1.70
N VAL A 367 -13.91 9.24 2.40
CA VAL A 367 -13.63 7.79 2.39
C VAL A 367 -14.44 7.08 3.49
N PRO A 368 -15.45 6.26 3.14
CA PRO A 368 -16.18 5.47 4.13
C PRO A 368 -15.26 4.42 4.76
N HIS A 369 -15.28 4.29 6.08
CA HIS A 369 -14.47 3.29 6.78
C HIS A 369 -15.04 3.02 8.18
N TRP A 370 -14.61 1.91 8.79
CA TRP A 370 -14.92 1.59 10.18
C TRP A 370 -13.69 1.80 11.06
N LYS A 371 -13.76 2.74 12.00
CA LYS A 371 -12.67 3.06 12.93
C LYS A 371 -12.06 1.83 13.64
N LYS A 372 -12.88 0.82 13.93
CA LYS A 372 -12.42 -0.43 14.58
C LYS A 372 -11.54 -1.31 13.69
N LEU A 373 -11.59 -1.13 12.37
CA LEU A 373 -10.80 -1.88 11.39
C LEU A 373 -9.68 -1.02 10.78
N SER A 374 -9.75 0.30 10.96
CA SER A 374 -8.79 1.28 10.46
C SER A 374 -7.64 1.51 11.44
N CYS A 375 -6.52 2.01 10.93
CA CYS A 375 -5.40 2.52 11.70
C CYS A 375 -5.25 4.03 11.45
N ASP A 376 -5.37 4.85 12.48
CA ASP A 376 -5.26 6.30 12.35
C ASP A 376 -3.83 6.76 12.03
N GLU A 377 -2.82 6.03 12.52
CA GLU A 377 -1.40 6.37 12.38
C GLU A 377 -0.57 5.11 12.17
N ASP A 378 -0.36 4.73 10.91
CA ASP A 378 0.63 3.74 10.53
C ASP A 378 2.02 4.40 10.47
N LEU A 379 3.01 3.89 11.20
CA LEU A 379 4.29 4.56 11.35
C LEU A 379 5.24 4.17 10.22
N TRP A 380 5.50 5.11 9.33
CA TRP A 380 6.54 4.95 8.32
C TRP A 380 7.89 5.40 8.88
N LEU A 381 8.88 4.53 8.83
CA LEU A 381 10.27 4.81 9.18
C LEU A 381 11.10 4.88 7.91
N ILE A 382 12.09 5.78 7.85
CA ILE A 382 12.99 5.95 6.71
C ILE A 382 14.44 6.03 7.15
N LYS A 383 15.36 5.60 6.29
CA LYS A 383 16.80 5.73 6.43
C LYS A 383 17.39 6.16 5.09
N ARG A 384 18.32 7.11 5.12
CA ARG A 384 19.19 7.41 3.97
C ARG A 384 20.31 6.38 3.91
N LEU A 385 20.52 5.74 2.76
CA LEU A 385 21.50 4.67 2.58
C LEU A 385 22.85 5.16 2.03
N GLY A 386 22.88 6.31 1.35
CA GLY A 386 24.10 6.90 0.77
C GLY A 386 24.74 7.97 1.66
N GLU A 387 26.07 7.93 1.78
CA GLU A 387 26.88 8.82 2.63
C GLU A 387 27.49 10.03 1.87
N ASP A 388 27.71 9.91 0.54
CA ASP A 388 28.58 10.85 -0.22
C ASP A 388 27.88 11.89 -1.11
N TYR A 389 26.59 12.18 -0.90
CA TYR A 389 25.87 13.16 -1.73
C TYR A 389 25.77 14.53 -1.08
N SER A 390 26.28 15.56 -1.75
CA SER A 390 25.97 16.96 -1.47
C SER A 390 24.45 17.13 -1.47
N ASP A 391 23.90 17.73 -0.41
CA ASP A 391 22.49 18.10 -0.31
C ASP A 391 22.10 18.96 -1.52
N GLY A 392 21.60 18.31 -2.58
CA GLY A 392 21.13 18.97 -3.79
C GLY A 392 19.90 19.83 -3.50
N SER A 393 19.12 20.19 -4.51
CA SER A 393 17.97 21.10 -4.34
C SER A 393 16.88 20.65 -3.34
N LEU A 394 16.90 19.39 -2.88
CA LEU A 394 15.98 18.83 -1.87
C LEU A 394 16.54 18.78 -0.45
N GLY A 395 17.86 18.76 -0.29
CA GLY A 395 18.51 18.29 0.94
C GLY A 395 18.14 16.84 1.30
N ASP A 396 18.27 16.52 2.58
CA ASP A 396 17.95 15.20 3.13
C ASP A 396 16.44 14.97 3.25
N TRP A 397 15.88 14.16 2.33
CA TRP A 397 14.45 13.83 2.32
C TRP A 397 13.97 13.23 3.64
N THR A 398 14.81 12.53 4.42
CA THR A 398 14.42 11.97 5.73
C THR A 398 14.03 13.05 6.76
N LYS A 399 14.47 14.29 6.55
CA LYS A 399 14.19 15.45 7.41
C LYS A 399 13.09 16.35 6.86
N SER A 400 12.50 16.00 5.73
CA SER A 400 11.46 16.80 5.09
C SER A 400 10.14 16.77 5.87
N SER A 401 9.45 17.92 5.89
CA SER A 401 8.12 18.04 6.47
C SER A 401 7.08 17.21 5.69
N PRO A 402 6.12 16.57 6.37
CA PRO A 402 5.05 15.84 5.70
C PRO A 402 4.23 16.75 4.75
N GLY A 403 4.02 16.26 3.53
CA GLY A 403 3.12 16.89 2.56
C GLY A 403 1.64 16.75 2.94
N VAL A 404 0.77 17.32 2.10
CA VAL A 404 -0.69 17.19 2.23
C VAL A 404 -1.14 15.77 1.83
N SER A 405 -0.55 15.25 0.75
CA SER A 405 -0.89 13.96 0.15
C SER A 405 0.37 13.14 -0.07
N ILE A 406 0.21 11.82 -0.04
CA ILE A 406 1.24 10.85 -0.44
C ILE A 406 0.59 9.86 -1.40
N PHE A 407 1.35 9.34 -2.36
CA PHE A 407 0.91 8.23 -3.20
C PHE A 407 1.36 6.92 -2.56
N VAL A 408 0.41 6.04 -2.25
CA VAL A 408 0.72 4.70 -1.76
C VAL A 408 0.69 3.73 -2.93
N ASP A 409 1.80 3.01 -3.14
CA ASP A 409 1.95 2.09 -4.25
C ASP A 409 1.18 0.80 -3.98
N PRO A 410 0.21 0.43 -4.82
CA PRO A 410 -0.61 -0.76 -4.58
C PRO A 410 0.18 -2.07 -4.62
N ARG A 411 1.39 -2.08 -5.21
CA ARG A 411 2.25 -3.27 -5.25
C ARG A 411 2.77 -3.68 -3.88
N GLU A 412 2.70 -2.79 -2.88
CA GLU A 412 3.11 -3.06 -1.50
C GLU A 412 1.99 -3.70 -0.66
N PHE A 413 0.78 -3.81 -1.24
CA PHE A 413 -0.40 -4.40 -0.62
C PHE A 413 -0.61 -5.84 -1.04
#